data_AF-A0A453P7H9-F1
#
_entry.id   AF-A0A453P7H9-F1
#
_cell.length_a   1.000
_cell.length_b   1.000
_cell.length_c   1.000
_cell.angle_alpha   90.00
_cell.angle_beta   90.00
_cell.angle_gamma   90.00
#
_symmetry.space_group_name_H-M   'P 1'
#
loop_
_entity.id
_entity.type
_entity.pdbx_description
1 polymer ?
#
loop_
_entity_poly.entity_id
_entity_poly.type
_entity_poly.pdbx_seq_one_letter_code
_entity_poly.pdbx_strand_id
1 'polypeptide(L)'
;MKVLYVDLGIQELSSKMHRFAVHVITRSRKHPSQLVPCEYLFGHKDPETCKSLVEHLSACINNEQDRPKNLMVFVHPLCGKGRGCKNWEMVAPLFDRANVNTKVIITKRAGHAYDTLASISDKELKKFDGVVAVRALDILEALRNAKDIRTMG
;
A
#
# COMPACT_ATOMS: atom_id res chain seq x y z
N MET A 1 4.55 10.75 9.08
CA MET A 1 3.39 10.68 8.16
C MET A 1 3.92 10.19 6.83
N LYS A 2 3.37 9.12 6.25
CA LYS A 2 3.78 8.61 4.93
C LYS A 2 2.59 8.75 3.98
N VAL A 3 2.78 9.45 2.86
CA VAL A 3 1.71 9.62 1.86
C VAL A 3 1.60 8.33 1.05
N LEU A 4 0.37 7.84 0.89
CA LEU A 4 0.10 6.62 0.13
C LEU A 4 -0.17 6.95 -1.34
N TYR A 5 -1.17 7.78 -1.59
CA TYR A 5 -1.60 8.18 -2.92
C TYR A 5 -2.43 9.47 -2.85
N VAL A 6 -2.64 10.07 -4.02
CA VAL A 6 -3.42 11.30 -4.18
C VAL A 6 -4.50 11.01 -5.21
N ASP A 7 -5.76 11.20 -4.83
CA ASP A 7 -6.92 10.98 -5.70
C ASP A 7 -7.61 12.33 -5.98
N LEU A 8 -8.00 12.54 -7.24
CA LEU A 8 -8.86 13.66 -7.61
C LEU A 8 -10.31 13.26 -7.37
N GLY A 9 -11.04 14.04 -6.57
CA GLY A 9 -12.44 13.77 -6.24
C GLY A 9 -13.30 14.99 -6.52
N ILE A 10 -14.28 14.87 -7.42
CA ILE A 10 -15.27 15.94 -7.61
C ILE A 10 -16.37 15.74 -6.57
N GLN A 11 -16.40 16.59 -5.54
CA GLN A 11 -17.58 16.75 -4.68
C GLN A 11 -18.22 18.10 -4.99
N GLU A 12 -19.30 18.07 -5.78
CA GLU A 12 -20.14 19.23 -6.05
C GLU A 12 -21.07 19.48 -4.86
N LEU A 13 -20.75 20.48 -4.02
CA LEU A 13 -21.73 21.11 -3.13
C LEU A 13 -21.44 22.62 -3.00
N SER A 14 -22.43 23.40 -3.47
CA SER A 14 -22.76 24.82 -3.25
C SER A 14 -21.70 25.93 -3.38
N SER A 15 -20.50 25.66 -3.88
CA SER A 15 -19.63 26.69 -4.47
C SER A 15 -18.65 25.97 -5.41
N LYS A 16 -18.52 26.39 -6.67
CA LYS A 16 -17.68 25.72 -7.69
C LYS A 16 -16.21 25.64 -7.25
N MET A 17 -15.87 24.63 -6.46
CA MET A 17 -14.51 24.35 -6.00
C MET A 17 -14.20 22.90 -6.33
N HIS A 18 -13.13 22.73 -7.10
CA HIS A 18 -12.51 21.45 -7.39
C HIS A 18 -11.70 21.00 -6.18
N ARG A 19 -11.68 19.70 -5.88
CA ARG A 19 -11.02 19.16 -4.70
C ARG A 19 -10.16 17.96 -5.06
N PHE A 20 -9.15 17.73 -4.24
CA PHE A 20 -8.35 16.51 -4.29
C PHE A 20 -8.04 16.05 -2.87
N ALA A 21 -7.94 14.73 -2.72
CA ALA A 21 -7.67 14.07 -1.46
C ALA A 21 -6.23 13.54 -1.45
N VAL A 22 -5.50 13.84 -0.39
CA VAL A 22 -4.19 13.23 -0.11
C VAL A 22 -4.40 12.20 0.98
N HIS A 23 -4.21 10.92 0.63
CA HIS A 23 -4.36 9.81 1.55
C HIS A 23 -3.01 9.47 2.16
N VAL A 24 -2.95 9.44 3.49
CA VAL A 24 -1.73 9.20 4.25
C VAL A 24 -1.93 8.11 5.30
N ILE A 25 -0.83 7.50 5.73
CA ILE A 25 -0.78 6.74 6.96
C ILE A 25 0.00 7.54 8.02
N THR A 26 -0.61 7.65 9.21
CA THR A 26 0.03 8.27 10.38
C THR A 26 0.00 7.30 11.56
N ARG A 27 0.79 7.58 12.60
CA ARG A 27 0.67 6.85 13.88
C ARG A 27 -0.49 7.44 14.67
N SER A 28 -1.31 6.59 15.27
CA SER A 28 -2.36 7.03 16.17
C SER A 28 -1.75 7.79 17.35
N ARG A 29 -2.33 8.95 17.67
CA ARG A 29 -1.91 9.75 18.84
C ARG A 29 -2.21 9.04 20.16
N LYS A 30 -3.28 8.23 20.20
CA LYS A 30 -3.69 7.48 21.39
C LYS A 30 -2.96 6.14 21.53
N HIS A 31 -2.60 5.53 20.40
CA HIS A 31 -1.90 4.25 20.36
C HIS A 31 -0.74 4.32 19.34
N PRO A 32 0.46 4.77 19.75
CA PRO A 32 1.58 5.01 18.82
C PRO A 32 2.05 3.80 18.02
N SER A 33 1.72 2.58 18.45
CA SER A 33 1.97 1.33 17.73
C SER A 33 1.01 1.09 16.56
N GLN A 34 -0.15 1.76 16.55
CA GLN A 34 -1.16 1.60 15.50
C GLN A 34 -0.95 2.63 14.39
N LEU A 35 -0.99 2.15 13.16
CA LEU A 35 -1.05 2.98 11.96
C LEU A 35 -2.51 3.24 11.61
N VAL A 36 -2.85 4.51 11.38
CA VAL A 36 -4.20 4.95 11.03
C VAL A 36 -4.17 5.65 9.67
N PRO A 37 -5.09 5.29 8.74
CA PRO A 37 -5.34 6.06 7.54
C PRO A 37 -5.84 7.46 7.91
N CYS A 38 -5.37 8.48 7.23
CA CYS A 38 -5.90 9.83 7.31
C CYS A 38 -6.05 10.40 5.90
N GLU A 39 -7.04 11.26 5.71
CA GLU A 39 -7.33 11.94 4.45
C GLU A 39 -7.23 13.45 4.67
N TYR A 40 -6.53 14.13 3.78
CA TYR A 40 -6.50 15.60 3.72
C TYR A 40 -7.16 16.08 2.44
N LEU A 41 -8.19 16.89 2.59
CA LEU A 41 -8.93 17.46 1.47
C LEU A 41 -8.43 18.86 1.15
N PHE A 42 -7.96 19.04 -0.07
CA PHE A 42 -7.56 20.32 -0.63
C PHE A 42 -8.60 20.78 -1.65
N GLY A 43 -8.71 22.09 -1.86
CA GLY A 43 -9.67 22.63 -2.82
C GLY A 43 -9.21 23.92 -3.47
N HIS A 44 -9.54 24.07 -4.75
CA HIS A 44 -9.25 25.24 -5.55
C HIS A 44 -10.43 25.55 -6.50
N LYS A 45 -10.61 26.82 -6.87
CA LYS A 45 -11.70 27.21 -7.79
C LYS A 45 -11.40 26.73 -9.22
N ASP A 46 -10.16 26.92 -9.66
CA ASP A 46 -9.69 26.48 -10.98
C ASP A 46 -9.32 24.98 -10.98
N PRO A 47 -9.92 24.16 -11.87
CA PRO A 47 -9.65 22.73 -11.98
C PRO A 47 -8.23 22.40 -12.44
N GLU A 48 -7.65 23.22 -13.32
CA GLU A 48 -6.31 22.97 -13.87
C GLU A 48 -5.25 23.10 -12.79
N THR A 49 -5.41 24.03 -11.85
CA THR A 49 -4.58 24.14 -10.66
C THR A 49 -4.66 22.88 -9.80
N CYS A 50 -5.86 22.33 -9.55
CA CYS A 50 -6.00 21.07 -8.83
C CYS A 50 -5.31 19.92 -9.55
N LYS A 51 -5.49 19.82 -10.87
CA LYS A 51 -4.88 18.78 -11.69
C LYS A 51 -3.35 18.85 -11.66
N SER A 52 -2.79 20.04 -11.89
CA SER A 52 -1.35 20.30 -11.84
C SER A 52 -0.75 19.96 -10.47
N LEU A 53 -1.44 20.31 -9.38
CA LEU A 53 -1.01 19.96 -8.02
C LEU A 53 -1.03 18.44 -7.80
N VAL A 54 -2.06 17.74 -8.25
CA VAL A 54 -2.13 16.27 -8.14
C VAL A 54 -1.05 15.60 -8.96
N GLU A 55 -0.79 16.04 -10.19
CA GLU A 55 0.27 15.52 -11.05
C GLU A 55 1.65 15.72 -10.41
N HIS A 56 1.91 16.94 -9.91
CA HIS A 56 3.17 17.27 -9.25
C HIS A 56 3.38 16.45 -7.97
N LEU A 57 2.37 16.40 -7.08
CA LEU A 57 2.43 15.61 -5.85
C LEU A 57 2.63 14.12 -6.17
N SER A 58 1.87 13.58 -7.13
CA SER A 58 1.99 12.19 -7.55
C SER A 58 3.39 11.88 -8.07
N ALA A 59 3.99 12.77 -8.86
CA ALA A 59 5.37 12.63 -9.32
C ALA A 59 6.37 12.64 -8.16
N CYS A 60 6.23 13.56 -7.21
CA CYS A 60 7.08 13.62 -6.01
C CYS A 60 7.00 12.32 -5.18
N ILE A 61 5.78 11.85 -4.89
CA ILE A 61 5.61 10.63 -4.09
C ILE A 61 6.07 9.41 -4.90
N ASN A 62 5.94 9.41 -6.23
CA ASN A 62 6.43 8.31 -7.06
C ASN A 62 7.96 8.28 -7.17
N ASN A 63 8.65 9.41 -7.03
CA ASN A 63 10.10 9.49 -7.09
C ASN A 63 10.80 9.37 -5.72
N GLU A 64 10.05 9.12 -4.64
CA GLU A 64 10.61 8.86 -3.32
C GLU A 64 11.46 7.58 -3.32
N GLN A 65 12.75 7.69 -2.98
CA GLN A 65 13.73 6.60 -3.16
C GLN A 65 13.41 5.33 -2.36
N ASP A 66 12.76 5.46 -1.19
CA ASP A 66 12.42 4.32 -0.33
C ASP A 66 10.98 3.81 -0.56
N ARG A 67 10.31 4.26 -1.62
CA ARG A 67 8.97 3.78 -1.96
C ARG A 67 9.06 2.46 -2.72
N PRO A 68 8.49 1.36 -2.19
CA PRO A 68 8.43 0.11 -2.93
C PRO A 68 7.60 0.26 -4.20
N LYS A 69 8.06 -0.36 -5.29
CA LYS A 69 7.42 -0.39 -6.60
C LYS A 69 6.93 -1.79 -6.95
N ASN A 70 7.65 -2.82 -6.53
CA ASN A 70 7.33 -4.21 -6.82
C ASN A 70 7.39 -5.03 -5.53
N LEU A 71 6.27 -5.59 -5.10
CA LEU A 71 6.19 -6.43 -3.91
C LEU A 71 5.76 -7.85 -4.27
N MET A 72 6.41 -8.84 -3.65
CA MET A 72 5.92 -10.22 -3.67
C MET A 72 5.04 -10.44 -2.45
N VAL A 73 3.80 -10.90 -2.65
CA VAL A 73 2.81 -11.02 -1.58
C VAL A 73 2.43 -12.48 -1.39
N PHE A 74 2.70 -13.03 -0.21
CA PHE A 74 2.25 -14.35 0.19
C PHE A 74 0.94 -14.26 0.96
N VAL A 75 -0.09 -14.94 0.47
CA VAL A 75 -1.41 -14.97 1.12
C VAL A 75 -1.68 -16.39 1.60
N HIS A 76 -1.97 -16.54 2.90
CA HIS A 76 -2.44 -17.82 3.42
C HIS A 76 -3.96 -17.87 3.47
N PRO A 77 -4.63 -18.75 2.70
CA PRO A 77 -6.08 -18.73 2.55
C PRO A 77 -6.80 -18.90 3.88
N LEU A 78 -6.24 -19.72 4.78
CA LEU A 78 -6.84 -20.03 6.08
C LEU A 78 -6.47 -19.02 7.18
N CYS A 79 -5.78 -17.92 6.87
CA CYS A 79 -5.36 -16.96 7.88
C CYS A 79 -6.56 -16.31 8.61
N GLY A 80 -6.43 -16.14 9.93
CA GLY A 80 -7.47 -15.63 10.81
C GLY A 80 -8.68 -16.57 10.86
N LYS A 81 -9.88 -16.05 10.57
CA LYS A 81 -11.12 -16.83 10.50
C LYS A 81 -11.35 -17.47 9.12
N GLY A 82 -10.28 -17.97 8.47
CA GLY A 82 -10.38 -18.52 7.12
C GLY A 82 -10.70 -17.50 6.02
N ARG A 83 -10.27 -16.24 6.20
CA ARG A 83 -10.59 -15.12 5.29
C ARG A 83 -9.36 -14.57 4.58
N GLY A 84 -8.27 -15.31 4.49
CA GLY A 84 -7.00 -14.79 3.97
C GLY A 84 -7.10 -14.17 2.59
N CYS A 85 -7.72 -14.87 1.64
CA CYS A 85 -7.94 -14.34 0.28
C CYS A 85 -8.88 -13.13 0.27
N LYS A 86 -10.01 -13.20 0.98
CA LYS A 86 -10.96 -12.08 1.09
C LYS A 86 -10.34 -10.84 1.72
N ASN A 87 -9.49 -11.02 2.72
CA ASN A 87 -8.75 -9.93 3.35
C ASN A 87 -7.77 -9.29 2.36
N TRP A 88 -7.07 -10.10 1.55
CA TRP A 88 -6.21 -9.60 0.48
C TRP A 88 -7.00 -8.83 -0.58
N GLU A 89 -8.10 -9.39 -1.07
CA GLU A 89 -8.99 -8.74 -2.05
C GLU A 89 -9.47 -7.37 -1.58
N MET A 90 -9.75 -7.20 -0.28
CA MET A 90 -10.16 -5.93 0.31
C MET A 90 -9.05 -4.86 0.27
N VAL A 91 -7.79 -5.26 0.36
CA VAL A 91 -6.66 -4.34 0.44
C VAL A 91 -5.88 -4.17 -0.87
N ALA A 92 -5.98 -5.13 -1.79
CA ALA A 92 -5.25 -5.11 -3.06
C ALA A 92 -5.43 -3.77 -3.83
N PRO A 93 -6.65 -3.18 -3.90
CA PRO A 93 -6.84 -1.90 -4.59
C PRO A 93 -6.02 -0.74 -3.99
N LEU A 94 -5.61 -0.82 -2.72
CA LEU A 94 -4.76 0.21 -2.11
C LEU A 94 -3.34 0.19 -2.68
N PHE A 95 -2.82 -0.99 -3.04
CA PHE A 95 -1.51 -1.10 -3.68
C PHE A 95 -1.55 -0.52 -5.09
N ASP A 96 -2.62 -0.77 -5.83
CA ASP A 96 -2.82 -0.23 -7.17
C ASP A 96 -2.91 1.31 -7.15
N ARG A 97 -3.71 1.88 -6.25
CA ARG A 97 -3.78 3.34 -6.06
C ARG A 97 -2.44 3.92 -5.61
N ALA A 98 -1.71 3.19 -4.80
CA ALA A 98 -0.35 3.54 -4.39
C ALA A 98 0.70 3.22 -5.47
N ASN A 99 0.32 2.88 -6.70
CA ASN A 99 1.24 2.60 -7.80
C ASN A 99 2.35 1.59 -7.39
N VAL A 100 1.95 0.57 -6.64
CA VAL A 100 2.80 -0.55 -6.20
C VAL A 100 2.32 -1.82 -6.89
N ASN A 101 3.15 -2.38 -7.75
CA ASN A 101 2.88 -3.65 -8.41
C ASN A 101 3.03 -4.81 -7.42
N THR A 102 2.11 -5.78 -7.47
CA THR A 102 2.10 -6.91 -6.54
C THR A 102 2.09 -8.25 -7.27
N LYS A 103 3.04 -9.14 -6.94
CA LYS A 103 3.03 -10.54 -7.37
C LYS A 103 2.48 -11.41 -6.24
N VAL A 104 1.23 -11.82 -6.37
CA VAL A 104 0.53 -12.56 -5.32
C VAL A 104 0.73 -14.07 -5.47
N ILE A 105 1.08 -14.72 -4.36
CA ILE A 105 1.29 -16.17 -4.27
C ILE A 105 0.43 -16.72 -3.14
N ILE A 106 -0.53 -17.58 -3.47
CA ILE A 106 -1.34 -18.27 -2.47
C ILE A 106 -0.55 -19.44 -1.88
N THR A 107 -0.41 -19.45 -0.56
CA THR A 107 0.31 -20.51 0.15
C THR A 107 -0.57 -21.74 0.35
N LYS A 108 -0.01 -22.93 0.14
CA LYS A 108 -0.75 -24.20 0.20
C LYS A 108 -0.51 -24.98 1.49
N ARG A 109 0.64 -24.77 2.13
CA ARG A 109 1.05 -25.47 3.36
C ARG A 109 1.99 -24.60 4.19
N ALA A 110 2.24 -25.02 5.43
CA ALA A 110 3.33 -24.48 6.23
C ALA A 110 4.68 -24.62 5.48
N GLY A 111 5.52 -23.60 5.59
CA GLY A 111 6.80 -23.52 4.87
C GLY A 111 6.71 -23.19 3.38
N HIS A 112 5.53 -23.17 2.75
CA HIS A 112 5.44 -22.97 1.29
C HIS A 112 6.03 -21.63 0.82
N ALA A 113 5.85 -20.55 1.60
CA ALA A 113 6.44 -19.25 1.27
C ALA A 113 7.97 -19.30 1.30
N TYR A 114 8.54 -19.96 2.31
CA TYR A 114 9.98 -20.16 2.44
C TYR A 114 10.53 -20.97 1.26
N ASP A 115 9.92 -22.11 0.96
CA ASP A 115 10.35 -22.97 -0.15
C ASP A 115 10.24 -22.24 -1.49
N THR A 116 9.20 -21.43 -1.67
CA THR A 116 9.05 -20.58 -2.86
C THR A 116 10.20 -19.60 -2.97
N LEU A 117 10.52 -18.87 -1.90
CA LEU A 117 11.64 -17.92 -1.88
C LEU A 117 12.98 -18.62 -2.13
N ALA A 118 13.21 -19.78 -1.51
CA ALA A 118 14.45 -20.55 -1.68
C ALA A 118 14.61 -21.12 -3.11
N SER A 119 13.50 -21.37 -3.81
CA SER A 119 13.52 -21.85 -5.20
C SER A 119 13.71 -20.75 -6.24
N ILE A 120 13.49 -19.47 -5.88
CA ILE A 120 13.59 -18.34 -6.77
C ILE A 120 15.06 -17.90 -6.86
N SER A 121 15.56 -17.70 -8.08
CA SER A 121 16.93 -17.21 -8.28
C SER A 121 17.11 -15.79 -7.72
N ASP A 122 18.32 -15.46 -7.26
CA ASP A 122 18.65 -14.11 -6.77
C ASP A 122 18.33 -13.01 -7.80
N LYS A 123 18.52 -13.30 -9.09
CA LYS A 123 18.20 -12.37 -10.18
C LYS A 123 16.71 -12.06 -10.26
N GLU A 124 15.88 -13.06 -10.01
CA GLU A 124 14.42 -12.88 -9.95
C GLU A 124 14.01 -12.16 -8.66
N LEU A 125 14.63 -12.49 -7.53
CA LEU A 125 14.32 -11.87 -6.24
C LEU A 125 14.66 -10.37 -6.22
N LYS A 126 15.76 -9.97 -6.85
CA LYS A 126 16.17 -8.56 -7.02
C LYS A 126 15.20 -7.69 -7.82
N LYS A 127 14.20 -8.28 -8.49
CA LYS A 127 13.12 -7.51 -9.17
C LYS A 127 12.09 -6.95 -8.18
N PHE A 128 12.11 -7.42 -6.93
CA PHE A 128 11.16 -7.02 -5.90
C PHE A 128 11.87 -6.16 -4.86
N ASP A 129 11.22 -5.07 -4.46
CA ASP A 129 11.68 -4.17 -3.41
C ASP A 129 11.38 -4.72 -2.01
N GLY A 130 10.57 -5.78 -1.94
CA GLY A 130 10.18 -6.41 -0.69
C GLY A 130 9.26 -7.62 -0.84
N VAL A 131 9.13 -8.35 0.27
CA VAL A 131 8.21 -9.48 0.41
C VAL A 131 7.23 -9.19 1.54
N VAL A 132 5.95 -9.42 1.29
CA VAL A 132 4.86 -9.19 2.24
C VAL A 132 4.18 -10.53 2.55
N ALA A 133 3.99 -10.83 3.82
CA ALA A 133 3.16 -11.96 4.24
C ALA A 133 1.83 -11.43 4.79
N VAL A 134 0.72 -11.83 4.17
CA VAL A 134 -0.62 -11.48 4.67
C VAL A 134 -0.98 -12.42 5.79
N ARG A 135 -0.69 -11.98 7.02
CA ARG A 135 -1.37 -12.47 8.22
C ARG A 135 -2.44 -11.47 8.63
N ALA A 136 -3.51 -11.94 9.25
CA ALA A 136 -4.58 -11.08 9.75
C ALA A 136 -4.05 -10.16 10.87
N LEU A 137 -3.46 -9.01 10.48
CA LEU A 137 -3.64 -7.66 11.06
C LEU A 137 -2.68 -6.62 10.43
N ASP A 138 -1.65 -6.98 9.64
CA ASP A 138 -0.52 -6.05 9.40
C ASP A 138 -0.29 -5.62 7.94
N ILE A 139 -1.35 -5.50 7.14
CA ILE A 139 -1.22 -5.03 5.74
C ILE A 139 -0.74 -3.56 5.67
N LEU A 140 -1.11 -2.73 6.66
CA LEU A 140 -0.67 -1.33 6.72
C LEU A 140 0.82 -1.19 7.09
N GLU A 141 1.40 -2.16 7.79
CA GLU A 141 2.83 -2.15 8.13
C GLU A 141 3.70 -2.61 6.95
N ALA A 142 3.18 -3.50 6.10
CA ALA A 142 3.84 -3.91 4.85
C ALA A 142 4.12 -2.75 3.88
N LEU A 143 3.24 -1.75 3.81
CA LEU A 143 3.44 -0.53 3.00
C LEU A 143 4.57 0.37 3.54
N ARG A 144 4.93 0.24 4.83
CA ARG A 144 6.04 0.96 5.44
C ARG A 144 7.38 0.25 5.23
N ASN A 145 7.41 -1.08 5.31
CA ASN A 145 8.62 -1.87 5.56
C ASN A 145 8.98 -2.85 4.43
N ALA A 146 8.89 -2.47 3.15
CA ALA A 146 9.34 -3.35 2.07
C ALA A 146 10.80 -3.86 2.22
N LYS A 147 11.62 -3.21 3.07
CA LYS A 147 12.98 -3.64 3.42
C LYS A 147 13.12 -4.59 4.63
N ASP A 148 12.06 -4.95 5.36
CA ASP A 148 12.16 -5.83 6.53
C ASP A 148 11.45 -7.18 6.32
N ILE A 149 12.19 -8.13 5.72
CA ILE A 149 11.99 -9.54 6.07
C ILE A 149 12.62 -9.72 7.45
N ARG A 150 11.81 -9.66 8.51
CA ARG A 150 12.17 -10.18 9.83
C ARG A 150 11.05 -11.10 10.33
N THR A 151 11.30 -12.39 10.10
CA THR A 151 11.07 -13.57 10.95
C THR A 151 9.84 -13.60 11.86
N MET A 152 9.05 -14.67 11.71
CA MET A 152 8.48 -15.34 12.88
C MET A 152 9.26 -16.62 13.15
N GLY A 153 9.99 -16.61 14.26
CA GLY A 153 9.98 -17.75 15.19
C GLY A 153 8.73 -17.67 16.05
#